data_AF-A0A0C3C7U5-F1
#
_entry.id   AF-A0A0C3C7U5-F1
#
_cell.length_a   1.000
_cell.length_b   1.000
_cell.length_c   1.000
_cell.angle_alpha   90.00
_cell.angle_beta   90.00
_cell.angle_gamma   90.00
#
_symmetry.space_group_name_H-M   'P 1'
#
loop_
_entity.id
_entity.type
_entity.pdbx_description
1 polymer ?
#
loop_
_entity_poly.entity_id
_entity_poly.type
_entity_poly.pdbx_seq_one_letter_code
_entity_poly.pdbx_strand_id
1 'polypeptide(L)'
;MNNTGPMQETWIPTPYNLLGGNPFAYSEHAISVTSATEAFETDIDSRDGDACVVCRINRCLDHAHIIPTRERETWALMREKAIIPCQAKSVAHEPRNGILLCKNHHHAFDHYEFYIRWVPQSKRFVFINHSQLKYMEQFHGKAVHLHPGDRVPFHGCFLMHEMRVRGYWPWNEDRPISFPILWASNGMDGNDKRDKNKISEENANEGHHATTSTPSMGQTDPADSSLGSTSNASQHGVSFPANASTGRKKGHKVKTFTMTPTNPFANPVELKALKDSFAEQPNWKAAVVEGETWEGTGEENIKKYQEAVGHHE
;
A
#
# COMPACT_ATOMS: atom_id res chain seq x y z
N MET A 1 -46.34 -11.74 11.59
CA MET A 1 -45.12 -11.31 12.31
C MET A 1 -44.12 -10.90 11.25
N ASN A 2 -43.89 -9.59 11.09
CA ASN A 2 -42.92 -9.10 10.10
C ASN A 2 -41.52 -9.38 10.64
N ASN A 3 -40.81 -10.30 9.98
CA ASN A 3 -39.44 -10.65 10.31
C ASN A 3 -38.53 -9.53 9.81
N THR A 4 -38.38 -8.47 10.60
CA THR A 4 -37.36 -7.44 10.37
C THR A 4 -36.01 -8.04 10.71
N GLY A 5 -35.35 -8.60 9.71
CA GLY A 5 -33.95 -9.03 9.84
C GLY A 5 -33.06 -7.86 10.30
N PRO A 6 -31.91 -8.15 10.93
CA PRO A 6 -31.01 -7.12 11.42
C PRO A 6 -30.61 -6.19 10.25
N MET A 7 -30.80 -4.88 10.42
CA MET A 7 -30.36 -3.90 9.45
C MET A 7 -28.85 -4.03 9.29
N GLN A 8 -28.38 -4.37 8.07
CA GLN A 8 -26.96 -4.33 7.75
C GLN A 8 -26.50 -2.87 7.80
N GLU A 9 -25.57 -2.58 8.71
CA GLU A 9 -24.93 -1.29 8.80
C GLU A 9 -24.01 -1.09 7.58
N THR A 10 -24.14 0.06 6.93
CA THR A 10 -23.34 0.43 5.76
C THR A 10 -22.53 1.68 6.09
N TRP A 11 -21.28 1.71 5.65
CA TRP A 11 -20.40 2.86 5.79
C TRP A 11 -19.88 3.30 4.45
N ILE A 12 -19.93 4.60 4.19
CA ILE A 12 -19.34 5.18 2.99
C ILE A 12 -17.93 5.61 3.36
N PRO A 13 -16.90 5.18 2.61
CA PRO A 13 -15.53 5.61 2.80
C PRO A 13 -15.37 7.06 2.34
N THR A 14 -16.05 8.00 3.00
CA THR A 14 -15.89 9.42 2.74
C THR A 14 -14.44 9.81 3.00
N PRO A 15 -13.94 10.88 2.36
CA PRO A 15 -12.69 11.52 2.76
C PRO A 15 -12.63 11.66 4.29
N TYR A 16 -11.46 11.40 4.88
CA TYR A 16 -11.31 11.43 6.33
C TYR A 16 -11.76 12.79 6.87
N ASN A 17 -12.74 12.79 7.78
CA ASN A 17 -13.10 13.96 8.58
C ASN A 17 -12.21 13.97 9.82
N LEU A 18 -11.15 14.77 9.76
CA LEU A 18 -10.05 14.73 10.74
C LEU A 18 -10.34 15.58 11.98
N LEU A 19 -11.51 16.24 12.05
CA LEU A 19 -11.96 16.99 13.22
C LEU A 19 -12.48 16.09 14.35
N GLY A 20 -12.76 14.81 14.08
CA GLY A 20 -13.36 13.86 15.01
C GLY A 20 -12.39 13.14 15.96
N GLY A 21 -11.09 13.46 15.94
CA GLY A 21 -10.05 12.74 16.69
C GLY A 21 -9.26 11.75 15.83
N ASN A 22 -8.26 11.07 16.42
CA ASN A 22 -7.36 10.12 15.75
C ASN A 22 -8.16 8.89 15.25
N PRO A 23 -8.41 8.71 13.94
CA PRO A 23 -9.05 7.49 13.48
C PRO A 23 -8.04 6.34 13.41
N PHE A 24 -6.75 6.56 13.27
CA PHE A 24 -5.78 5.53 12.92
C PHE A 24 -5.19 4.73 14.09
N ALA A 25 -5.80 4.73 15.28
CA ALA A 25 -5.27 4.02 16.45
C ALA A 25 -5.18 2.48 16.23
N TYR A 26 -4.01 1.91 16.49
CA TYR A 26 -3.77 0.46 16.53
C TYR A 26 -4.07 -0.12 17.92
N SER A 27 -4.16 -1.45 18.03
CA SER A 27 -4.03 -2.13 19.33
C SER A 27 -2.63 -1.91 19.92
N GLU A 28 -2.54 -1.97 21.25
CA GLU A 28 -1.35 -1.79 22.11
C GLU A 28 -0.27 -2.87 21.94
N HIS A 29 0.01 -3.32 20.72
CA HIS A 29 1.09 -4.28 20.52
C HIS A 29 2.44 -3.59 20.71
N ALA A 30 3.27 -4.20 21.55
CA ALA A 30 4.64 -3.77 21.78
C ALA A 30 5.43 -3.89 20.48
N ILE A 31 6.13 -2.82 20.14
CA ILE A 31 6.97 -2.73 18.94
C ILE A 31 8.03 -3.84 19.00
N SER A 32 7.95 -4.83 18.10
CA SER A 32 8.99 -5.83 17.93
C SER A 32 10.31 -5.18 17.52
N VAL A 33 11.36 -5.62 18.20
CA VAL A 33 12.73 -5.11 18.16
C VAL A 33 13.30 -5.16 16.74
N THR A 34 13.74 -3.99 16.28
CA THR A 34 14.69 -3.66 15.21
C THR A 34 15.22 -4.82 14.35
N SER A 35 14.81 -4.88 13.08
CA SER A 35 15.70 -5.42 12.04
C SER A 35 16.49 -4.28 11.43
N ALA A 36 17.81 -4.28 11.65
CA ALA A 36 18.75 -3.38 11.00
C ALA A 36 18.97 -3.72 9.51
N THR A 37 18.32 -4.76 8.98
CA THR A 37 18.50 -5.14 7.57
C THR A 37 17.83 -4.11 6.64
N GLU A 38 18.50 -3.78 5.53
CA GLU A 38 17.94 -2.97 4.43
C GLU A 38 17.07 -3.79 3.46
N ALA A 39 16.70 -5.02 3.84
CA ALA A 39 16.08 -5.98 2.95
C ALA A 39 14.59 -5.70 2.77
N PHE A 40 14.28 -4.73 1.90
CA PHE A 40 12.92 -4.33 1.51
C PHE A 40 12.02 -5.54 1.20
N GLU A 41 12.47 -6.42 0.32
CA GLU A 41 11.70 -7.58 -0.15
C GLU A 41 11.47 -8.59 0.98
N THR A 42 12.53 -8.94 1.73
CA THR A 42 12.45 -9.91 2.83
C THR A 42 11.47 -9.47 3.92
N ASP A 43 11.46 -8.18 4.25
CA ASP A 43 10.56 -7.64 5.27
C ASP A 43 9.10 -7.65 4.81
N ILE A 44 8.84 -7.46 3.51
CA ILE A 44 7.50 -7.56 2.93
C ILE A 44 7.07 -9.02 2.85
N ASP A 45 7.93 -9.93 2.40
CA ASP A 45 7.64 -11.37 2.33
C ASP A 45 7.31 -11.94 3.70
N SER A 46 8.07 -11.56 4.73
CA SER A 46 7.80 -11.97 6.10
C SER A 46 6.46 -11.45 6.63
N ARG A 47 6.03 -10.25 6.21
CA ARG A 47 4.81 -9.61 6.71
C ARG A 47 3.56 -10.08 5.96
N ASP A 48 3.65 -10.16 4.64
CA ASP A 48 2.50 -10.42 3.75
C ASP A 48 2.33 -11.92 3.47
N GLY A 49 3.37 -12.70 3.77
CA GLY A 49 3.48 -14.13 3.47
C GLY A 49 3.85 -14.37 2.01
N ASP A 50 3.52 -15.55 1.50
CA ASP A 50 3.82 -15.99 0.14
C ASP A 50 2.65 -15.76 -0.83
N ALA A 51 1.82 -14.73 -0.61
CA ALA A 51 0.59 -14.54 -1.37
C ALA A 51 0.17 -13.08 -1.52
N CYS A 52 -0.52 -12.76 -2.62
CA CYS A 52 -1.06 -11.43 -2.86
C CYS A 52 -1.98 -10.98 -1.72
N VAL A 53 -1.76 -9.80 -1.15
CA VAL A 53 -2.57 -9.30 -0.01
C VAL A 53 -4.04 -9.08 -0.35
N VAL A 54 -4.39 -8.94 -1.64
CA VAL A 54 -5.78 -8.75 -2.08
C VAL A 54 -6.50 -10.09 -2.32
N CYS A 55 -5.92 -10.99 -3.13
CA CYS A 55 -6.61 -12.20 -3.58
C CYS A 55 -6.00 -13.52 -3.12
N ARG A 56 -4.88 -13.49 -2.39
CA ARG A 56 -4.15 -14.66 -1.86
C ARG A 56 -3.65 -15.66 -2.90
N ILE A 57 -3.66 -15.30 -4.18
CA ILE A 57 -2.98 -16.07 -5.21
C ILE A 57 -1.47 -15.93 -4.99
N ASN A 58 -0.76 -17.05 -4.90
CA ASN A 58 0.69 -17.14 -4.69
C ASN A 58 1.50 -17.33 -5.99
N ARG A 59 1.01 -16.74 -7.09
CA ARG A 59 1.62 -16.86 -8.43
C ARG A 59 2.00 -15.48 -8.95
N CYS A 60 3.22 -15.38 -9.48
CA CYS A 60 3.76 -14.17 -10.08
C CYS A 60 3.59 -12.95 -9.15
N LEU A 61 4.13 -13.07 -7.94
CA LEU A 61 4.09 -12.01 -6.93
C LEU A 61 5.15 -10.96 -7.23
N ASP A 62 4.82 -9.72 -6.91
CA ASP A 62 5.70 -8.56 -6.98
C ASP A 62 5.58 -7.72 -5.71
N HIS A 63 6.70 -7.13 -5.31
CA HIS A 63 6.76 -6.09 -4.29
C HIS A 63 6.37 -4.74 -4.89
N ALA A 64 5.10 -4.40 -4.75
CA ALA A 64 4.56 -3.13 -5.20
C ALA A 64 4.92 -2.03 -4.19
N HIS A 65 5.39 -0.89 -4.69
CA HIS A 65 5.62 0.29 -3.86
C HIS A 65 4.36 1.15 -3.82
N ILE A 66 3.91 1.54 -2.63
CA ILE A 66 2.73 2.41 -2.44
C ILE A 66 3.03 3.80 -3.00
N ILE A 67 4.18 4.37 -2.62
CA ILE A 67 4.76 5.54 -3.26
C ILE A 67 5.84 5.06 -4.25
N PRO A 68 5.67 5.27 -5.56
CA PRO A 68 6.60 4.76 -6.57
C PRO A 68 8.06 5.20 -6.34
N THR A 69 9.01 4.30 -6.60
CA THR A 69 10.46 4.54 -6.38
C THR A 69 11.03 5.74 -7.16
N ARG A 70 10.39 6.10 -8.28
CA ARG A 70 10.72 7.28 -9.08
C ARG A 70 10.34 8.61 -8.42
N GLU A 71 9.49 8.60 -7.40
CA GLU A 71 8.92 9.80 -6.77
C GLU A 71 9.69 10.22 -5.50
N ARG A 72 11.02 10.29 -5.63
CA ARG A 72 11.92 10.62 -4.50
C ARG A 72 11.58 11.96 -3.83
N GLU A 73 11.17 12.95 -4.61
CA GLU A 73 10.78 14.27 -4.11
C GLU A 73 9.48 14.22 -3.31
N THR A 74 8.50 13.42 -3.74
CA THR A 74 7.25 13.24 -2.99
C THR A 74 7.54 12.58 -1.65
N TRP A 75 8.37 11.54 -1.65
CA TRP A 75 8.81 10.88 -0.41
C TRP A 75 9.53 11.83 0.55
N ALA A 76 10.46 12.65 0.03
CA ALA A 76 11.15 13.66 0.82
C ALA A 76 10.18 14.69 1.42
N LEU A 77 9.22 15.17 0.63
CA LEU A 77 8.19 16.08 1.09
C LEU A 77 7.30 15.45 2.16
N MET A 78 6.95 14.16 2.02
CA MET A 78 6.17 13.45 3.05
C MET A 78 6.92 13.37 4.38
N ARG A 79 8.25 13.18 4.37
CA ARG A 79 9.10 13.25 5.57
C ARG A 79 9.14 14.66 6.16
N GLU A 80 9.41 15.67 5.32
CA GLU A 80 9.46 17.08 5.73
C GLU A 80 8.14 17.55 6.36
N LYS A 81 7.01 17.09 5.79
CA LYS A 81 5.68 17.43 6.30
C LYS A 81 5.20 16.51 7.41
N ALA A 82 6.01 15.56 7.90
CA ALA A 82 5.62 14.58 8.92
C ALA A 82 4.34 13.80 8.56
N ILE A 83 4.17 13.48 7.28
CA ILE A 83 3.17 12.51 6.81
C ILE A 83 3.67 11.07 7.02
N ILE A 84 5.00 10.91 7.01
CA ILE A 84 5.73 9.70 7.41
C ILE A 84 6.91 10.13 8.31
N PRO A 85 7.51 9.20 9.09
CA PRO A 85 8.64 9.51 9.97
C PRO A 85 9.80 10.15 9.20
N CYS A 86 10.46 11.14 9.78
CA CYS A 86 11.64 11.74 9.14
C CYS A 86 12.82 10.74 9.04
N GLN A 87 12.86 9.75 9.94
CA GLN A 87 13.80 8.63 9.96
C GLN A 87 13.46 7.51 8.96
N ALA A 88 12.30 7.58 8.27
CA ALA A 88 11.95 6.56 7.29
C ALA A 88 13.06 6.43 6.23
N LYS A 89 13.35 5.19 5.85
CA LYS A 89 14.39 4.85 4.87
C LYS A 89 14.09 5.49 3.51
N SER A 90 14.99 5.33 2.54
CA SER A 90 14.71 5.80 1.19
C SER A 90 13.42 5.16 0.62
N VAL A 91 12.77 5.83 -0.33
CA VAL A 91 11.53 5.33 -0.97
C VAL A 91 11.63 3.90 -1.49
N ALA A 92 12.83 3.46 -1.90
CA ALA A 92 13.09 2.13 -2.45
C ALA A 92 13.46 1.07 -1.40
N HIS A 93 13.78 1.49 -0.17
CA HIS A 93 14.31 0.60 0.86
C HIS A 93 13.47 0.60 2.14
N GLU A 94 12.34 1.32 2.16
CA GLU A 94 11.41 1.32 3.29
C GLU A 94 10.33 0.24 3.09
N PRO A 95 10.37 -0.89 3.84
CA PRO A 95 9.36 -1.95 3.71
C PRO A 95 7.94 -1.49 4.03
N ARG A 96 7.80 -0.44 4.85
CA ARG A 96 6.51 0.21 5.15
C ARG A 96 5.97 1.05 3.97
N ASN A 97 6.72 1.16 2.87
CA ASN A 97 6.28 1.68 1.58
C ASN A 97 5.94 0.56 0.58
N GLY A 98 6.01 -0.73 0.96
CA GLY A 98 5.78 -1.84 0.04
C GLY A 98 4.63 -2.75 0.47
N ILE A 99 4.04 -3.46 -0.49
CA ILE A 99 3.06 -4.54 -0.30
C ILE A 99 3.24 -5.64 -1.36
N LEU A 100 2.89 -6.87 -1.03
CA LEU A 100 2.98 -8.01 -1.94
C LEU A 100 1.70 -8.17 -2.77
N LEU A 101 1.80 -8.05 -4.09
CA LEU A 101 0.67 -8.15 -5.02
C LEU A 101 0.96 -9.15 -6.14
N CYS A 102 -0.07 -9.82 -6.66
CA CYS A 102 0.08 -10.53 -7.94
C CYS A 102 0.11 -9.53 -9.10
N LYS A 103 0.66 -9.91 -10.26
CA LYS A 103 0.78 -9.05 -11.46
C LYS A 103 -0.49 -8.25 -11.79
N ASN A 104 -1.66 -8.88 -11.72
CA ASN A 104 -2.93 -8.22 -12.03
C ASN A 104 -3.28 -7.12 -11.02
N HIS A 105 -3.15 -7.39 -9.72
CA HIS A 105 -3.43 -6.37 -8.70
C HIS A 105 -2.35 -5.30 -8.65
N HIS A 106 -1.09 -5.65 -8.92
CA HIS A 106 -0.01 -4.66 -9.03
C HIS A 106 -0.29 -3.68 -10.17
N HIS A 107 -0.59 -4.20 -11.37
CA HIS A 107 -0.95 -3.36 -12.51
C HIS A 107 -2.14 -2.45 -12.21
N ALA A 108 -3.21 -3.01 -11.64
CA ALA A 108 -4.40 -2.26 -11.23
C ALA A 108 -4.10 -1.18 -10.17
N PHE A 109 -3.21 -1.47 -9.23
CA PHE A 109 -2.79 -0.55 -8.19
C PHE A 109 -2.05 0.65 -8.80
N ASP A 110 -1.09 0.40 -9.68
CA ASP A 110 -0.31 1.43 -10.40
C ASP A 110 -1.16 2.29 -11.34
N HIS A 111 -2.23 1.72 -11.90
CA HIS A 111 -3.19 2.43 -12.76
C HIS A 111 -4.32 3.11 -11.98
N TYR A 112 -4.18 3.19 -10.65
CA TYR A 112 -5.12 3.87 -9.78
C TYR A 112 -6.56 3.33 -9.88
N GLU A 113 -6.74 2.03 -10.13
CA GLU A 113 -8.06 1.43 -10.27
C GLU A 113 -8.76 1.18 -8.91
N PHE A 114 -7.98 1.08 -7.85
CA PHE A 114 -8.47 0.91 -6.48
C PHE A 114 -7.50 1.51 -5.47
N TYR A 115 -7.98 1.70 -4.24
CA TYR A 115 -7.13 2.02 -3.09
C TYR A 115 -7.40 1.08 -1.91
N ILE A 116 -6.44 1.03 -0.98
CA ILE A 116 -6.55 0.31 0.28
C ILE A 116 -6.69 1.34 1.39
N ARG A 117 -7.66 1.14 2.28
CA ARG A 117 -7.97 2.08 3.36
C ARG A 117 -8.00 1.39 4.72
N TRP A 118 -7.39 2.00 5.73
CA TRP A 118 -7.57 1.58 7.11
C TRP A 118 -8.96 1.97 7.64
N VAL A 119 -9.68 0.99 8.18
CA VAL A 119 -10.98 1.18 8.84
C VAL A 119 -10.82 0.92 10.35
N PRO A 120 -10.74 1.99 11.15
CA PRO A 120 -10.41 1.95 12.58
C PRO A 120 -11.31 1.04 13.41
N GLN A 121 -12.62 1.15 13.18
CA GLN A 121 -13.65 0.43 13.91
C GLN A 121 -13.47 -1.08 13.80
N SER A 122 -12.95 -1.53 12.65
CA SER A 122 -12.68 -2.95 12.38
C SER A 122 -11.22 -3.36 12.57
N LYS A 123 -10.32 -2.39 12.79
CA LYS A 123 -8.86 -2.56 12.81
C LYS A 123 -8.34 -3.34 11.60
N ARG A 124 -8.83 -3.01 10.41
CA ARG A 124 -8.51 -3.72 9.15
C ARG A 124 -8.23 -2.74 8.02
N PHE A 125 -7.34 -3.15 7.14
CA PHE A 125 -7.19 -2.56 5.82
C PHE A 125 -8.26 -3.13 4.88
N VAL A 126 -8.95 -2.27 4.15
CA VAL A 126 -10.08 -2.60 3.29
C VAL A 126 -9.81 -2.18 1.86
N PHE A 127 -10.09 -3.08 0.92
CA PHE A 127 -10.01 -2.80 -0.50
C PHE A 127 -11.23 -1.99 -0.96
N ILE A 128 -10.99 -0.86 -1.63
CA ILE A 128 -12.04 0.00 -2.18
C ILE A 128 -11.93 0.06 -3.71
N ASN A 129 -12.85 -0.62 -4.39
CA ASN A 129 -13.07 -0.52 -5.84
C ASN A 129 -13.62 0.86 -6.24
N HIS A 130 -12.76 1.89 -6.28
CA HIS A 130 -13.15 3.26 -6.65
C HIS A 130 -13.42 3.42 -8.15
N SER A 131 -12.70 2.67 -9.00
CA SER A 131 -12.93 2.65 -10.46
C SER A 131 -14.28 2.05 -10.85
N GLN A 132 -14.92 1.29 -9.95
CA GLN A 132 -16.18 0.57 -10.18
C GLN A 132 -16.08 -0.50 -11.28
N LEU A 133 -14.88 -1.04 -11.51
CA LEU A 133 -14.67 -2.09 -12.49
C LEU A 133 -15.27 -3.41 -12.00
N LYS A 134 -16.03 -4.08 -12.88
CA LYS A 134 -16.83 -5.26 -12.53
C LYS A 134 -16.00 -6.43 -11.97
N TYR A 135 -14.79 -6.65 -12.48
CA TYR A 135 -13.94 -7.77 -12.04
C TYR A 135 -13.33 -7.55 -10.64
N MET A 136 -13.33 -6.33 -10.13
CA MET A 136 -12.87 -5.99 -8.78
C MET A 136 -13.99 -6.01 -7.74
N GLU A 137 -15.24 -6.16 -8.17
CA GLU A 137 -16.40 -6.02 -7.30
C GLU A 137 -16.40 -7.00 -6.13
N GLN A 138 -15.88 -8.20 -6.37
CA GLN A 138 -15.72 -9.23 -5.34
C GLN A 138 -14.81 -8.83 -4.17
N PHE A 139 -13.92 -7.85 -4.38
CA PHE A 139 -12.99 -7.35 -3.36
C PHE A 139 -13.49 -6.06 -2.69
N HIS A 140 -14.46 -5.36 -3.27
CA HIS A 140 -14.95 -4.09 -2.71
C HIS A 140 -15.50 -4.28 -1.30
N GLY A 141 -15.00 -3.47 -0.36
CA GLY A 141 -15.40 -3.52 1.05
C GLY A 141 -14.89 -4.75 1.80
N LYS A 142 -13.97 -5.52 1.22
CA LYS A 142 -13.35 -6.67 1.88
C LYS A 142 -12.04 -6.29 2.53
N ALA A 143 -11.73 -6.91 3.66
CA ALA A 143 -10.44 -6.78 4.29
C ALA A 143 -9.35 -7.44 3.43
N VAL A 144 -8.27 -6.71 3.19
CA VAL A 144 -7.04 -7.26 2.59
C VAL A 144 -6.23 -7.95 3.66
N HIS A 145 -5.45 -8.94 3.27
CA HIS A 145 -4.61 -9.77 4.13
C HIS A 145 -3.29 -9.06 4.50
N LEU A 146 -3.43 -7.85 5.06
CA LEU A 146 -2.37 -7.12 5.74
C LEU A 146 -2.62 -7.25 7.24
N HIS A 147 -1.74 -7.96 7.94
CA HIS A 147 -1.84 -8.12 9.38
C HIS A 147 -1.44 -6.82 10.10
N PRO A 148 -2.23 -6.32 11.06
CA PRO A 148 -1.87 -5.17 11.89
C PRO A 148 -0.78 -5.57 12.91
N GLY A 149 0.47 -5.68 12.44
CA GLY A 149 1.67 -5.86 13.24
C GLY A 149 2.67 -4.72 13.05
N ASP A 150 3.89 -4.86 13.59
CA ASP A 150 4.83 -3.75 13.80
C ASP A 150 5.43 -3.14 12.51
N ARG A 151 5.23 -3.82 11.37
CA ARG A 151 5.79 -3.42 10.06
C ARG A 151 4.73 -3.17 8.99
N VAL A 152 3.50 -2.90 9.42
CA VAL A 152 2.44 -2.47 8.50
C VAL A 152 2.83 -1.24 7.70
N PRO A 153 2.36 -1.13 6.44
CA PRO A 153 2.64 0.04 5.64
C PRO A 153 2.18 1.33 6.31
N PHE A 154 2.87 2.44 6.02
CA PHE A 154 2.49 3.74 6.58
C PHE A 154 1.12 4.17 6.06
N HIS A 155 0.24 4.58 6.98
CA HIS A 155 -1.07 5.13 6.63
C HIS A 155 -0.97 6.35 5.72
N GLY A 156 0.03 7.22 5.96
CA GLY A 156 0.29 8.35 5.09
C GLY A 156 0.53 7.96 3.63
N CYS A 157 1.16 6.80 3.38
CA CYS A 157 1.37 6.31 2.02
C CYS A 157 0.05 5.88 1.37
N PHE A 158 -0.78 5.11 2.08
CA PHE A 158 -2.11 4.74 1.56
C PHE A 158 -3.02 5.94 1.36
N LEU A 159 -2.97 6.94 2.25
CA LEU A 159 -3.75 8.17 2.08
C LEU A 159 -3.34 8.94 0.82
N MET A 160 -2.03 9.07 0.57
CA MET A 160 -1.53 9.69 -0.66
C MET A 160 -1.97 8.92 -1.91
N HIS A 161 -1.90 7.58 -1.88
CA HIS A 161 -2.38 6.74 -2.97
C HIS A 161 -3.88 6.90 -3.20
N GLU A 162 -4.67 6.89 -2.13
CA GLU A 162 -6.12 7.11 -2.19
C GLU A 162 -6.45 8.44 -2.87
N MET A 163 -5.78 9.53 -2.51
CA MET A 163 -6.00 10.83 -3.12
C MET A 163 -5.71 10.84 -4.62
N ARG A 164 -4.69 10.09 -5.07
CA ARG A 164 -4.40 9.92 -6.50
C ARG A 164 -5.48 9.13 -7.21
N VAL A 165 -5.99 8.06 -6.60
CA VAL A 165 -7.10 7.28 -7.14
C VAL A 165 -8.36 8.11 -7.31
N ARG A 166 -8.71 8.92 -6.31
CA ARG A 166 -9.84 9.86 -6.41
C ARG A 166 -9.61 10.93 -7.48
N GLY A 167 -8.39 11.46 -7.58
CA GLY A 167 -8.02 12.43 -8.62
C GLY A 167 -8.03 11.85 -10.04
N TYR A 168 -7.68 10.57 -10.19
CA TYR A 168 -7.71 9.85 -11.46
C TYR A 168 -9.15 9.52 -11.89
N TRP A 169 -10.04 9.23 -10.94
CA TRP A 169 -11.47 8.98 -11.16
C TRP A 169 -12.36 10.06 -10.52
N PRO A 170 -12.30 11.32 -10.98
CA PRO A 170 -12.96 12.45 -10.31
C PRO A 170 -14.49 12.40 -10.39
N TRP A 171 -15.04 11.57 -11.29
CA TRP A 171 -16.49 11.42 -11.50
C TRP A 171 -17.09 10.19 -10.84
N ASN A 172 -16.27 9.38 -10.18
CA ASN A 172 -16.76 8.23 -9.44
C ASN A 172 -17.01 8.63 -7.99
N GLU A 173 -18.22 8.36 -7.52
CA GLU A 173 -18.62 8.58 -6.13
C GLU A 173 -18.11 7.46 -5.21
N ASP A 174 -17.94 7.80 -3.93
CA ASP A 174 -17.64 6.82 -2.90
C ASP A 174 -18.79 5.82 -2.73
N ARG A 175 -18.44 4.55 -2.67
CA ARG A 175 -19.41 3.46 -2.56
C ARG A 175 -19.47 2.90 -1.15
N PRO A 176 -20.67 2.56 -0.64
CA PRO A 176 -20.83 1.99 0.68
C PRO A 176 -20.20 0.60 0.78
N ILE A 177 -19.53 0.34 1.91
CA ILE A 177 -19.10 -1.00 2.32
C ILE A 177 -20.06 -1.53 3.40
N SER A 178 -20.26 -2.84 3.42
CA SER A 178 -21.13 -3.50 4.40
C SER A 178 -20.35 -3.88 5.67
N PHE A 179 -20.99 -3.74 6.83
CA PHE A 179 -20.55 -4.33 8.08
C PHE A 179 -21.30 -5.64 8.39
N PRO A 180 -20.64 -6.63 9.05
CA PRO A 180 -19.23 -6.63 9.42
C PRO A 180 -18.31 -6.75 8.20
N ILE A 181 -17.15 -6.08 8.24
CA ILE A 181 -16.14 -6.20 7.18
C ILE A 181 -15.64 -7.64 7.13
N LEU A 182 -15.85 -8.31 6.00
CA LEU A 182 -15.41 -9.69 5.79
C LEU A 182 -14.03 -9.71 5.13
N TRP A 183 -13.25 -10.76 5.38
CA TRP A 183 -12.02 -11.01 4.63
C TRP A 183 -12.32 -11.27 3.16
N ALA A 184 -11.41 -10.84 2.28
CA ALA A 184 -11.43 -11.28 0.90
C ALA A 184 -11.25 -12.80 0.90
N SER A 185 -12.31 -13.54 0.62
CA SER A 185 -12.26 -14.98 0.43
C SER A 185 -11.46 -15.30 -0.82
N ASN A 186 -10.72 -16.41 -0.81
CA ASN A 186 -10.09 -16.95 -2.00
C ASN A 186 -11.20 -17.20 -3.04
N GLY A 187 -11.36 -16.29 -4.00
CA GLY A 187 -12.41 -16.36 -5.03
C GLY A 187 -12.18 -17.47 -6.06
N MET A 188 -11.44 -18.52 -5.71
CA MET A 188 -11.04 -19.61 -6.61
C MET A 188 -11.57 -21.00 -6.20
N ASP A 189 -12.66 -21.08 -5.42
CA ASP A 189 -13.40 -22.35 -5.29
C ASP A 189 -14.17 -22.75 -6.58
N GLY A 190 -14.02 -21.98 -7.67
CA GLY A 190 -14.65 -22.27 -8.96
C GLY A 190 -13.65 -22.44 -10.09
N ASN A 191 -13.44 -23.68 -10.53
CA ASN A 191 -12.81 -24.10 -11.80
C ASN A 191 -11.27 -24.22 -11.87
N ASP A 192 -10.63 -24.94 -10.94
CA ASP A 192 -9.50 -25.79 -11.34
C ASP A 192 -10.03 -27.17 -11.80
N LYS A 193 -10.75 -27.17 -12.93
CA LYS A 193 -11.10 -28.39 -13.68
C LYS A 193 -10.03 -28.71 -14.74
N ARG A 194 -8.78 -28.33 -14.52
CA ARG A 194 -7.64 -28.77 -15.35
C ARG A 194 -6.79 -29.76 -14.58
N ASP A 195 -7.35 -30.91 -14.25
CA ASP A 195 -6.58 -32.15 -14.08
C ASP A 195 -7.52 -33.36 -14.14
N LYS A 196 -8.07 -33.60 -15.33
CA LYS A 196 -8.59 -34.91 -15.74
C LYS A 196 -8.10 -35.23 -17.15
N ASN A 197 -6.78 -35.23 -17.32
CA ASN A 197 -6.14 -35.97 -18.41
C ASN A 197 -4.66 -36.19 -18.06
N LYS A 198 -4.41 -37.00 -17.03
CA LYS A 198 -3.15 -37.75 -16.93
C LYS A 198 -3.52 -39.22 -16.96
N ILE A 199 -3.76 -39.69 -18.17
CA ILE A 199 -3.73 -41.10 -18.51
C ILE A 199 -2.29 -41.57 -18.26
N SER A 200 -2.21 -42.62 -17.47
CA SER A 200 -1.10 -43.54 -17.27
C SER A 200 -0.14 -43.66 -18.46
N GLU A 201 1.14 -43.42 -18.21
CA GLU A 201 2.21 -44.28 -18.73
C GLU A 201 3.28 -44.42 -17.63
N GLU A 202 3.22 -45.59 -16.97
CA GLU A 202 4.37 -46.21 -16.33
C GLU A 202 5.31 -46.70 -17.43
N ASN A 203 6.59 -46.36 -17.37
CA ASN A 203 7.67 -47.34 -17.19
C ASN A 203 9.07 -46.75 -17.40
N ALA A 204 9.95 -47.15 -16.48
CA ALA A 204 11.40 -47.31 -16.59
C ALA A 204 12.26 -46.06 -16.92
N ASN A 205 13.15 -45.64 -16.03
CA ASN A 205 14.40 -46.37 -15.79
C ASN A 205 15.21 -45.73 -14.64
N GLU A 206 15.83 -46.60 -13.85
CA GLU A 206 16.80 -46.28 -12.80
C GLU A 206 18.15 -45.84 -13.41
N GLY A 207 18.94 -45.05 -12.69
CA GLY A 207 20.36 -44.89 -13.02
C GLY A 207 21.05 -43.65 -12.45
N HIS A 208 21.65 -43.81 -11.27
CA HIS A 208 22.87 -43.19 -10.72
C HIS A 208 23.48 -41.92 -11.37
N HIS A 209 23.77 -40.88 -10.57
CA HIS A 209 25.08 -40.65 -9.93
C HIS A 209 25.15 -39.30 -9.21
N ALA A 210 25.70 -39.33 -8.00
CA ALA A 210 26.13 -38.16 -7.25
C ALA A 210 27.49 -37.67 -7.76
N THR A 211 27.67 -36.35 -7.90
CA THR A 211 28.99 -35.71 -7.78
C THR A 211 28.87 -34.31 -7.19
N THR A 212 29.40 -34.22 -5.98
CA THR A 212 29.92 -33.07 -5.26
C THR A 212 30.86 -32.24 -6.13
N SER A 213 30.72 -30.90 -6.13
CA SER A 213 31.86 -29.98 -6.35
C SER A 213 31.57 -28.63 -5.70
N THR A 214 32.50 -28.24 -4.84
CA THR A 214 32.64 -27.01 -4.06
C THR A 214 33.16 -25.82 -4.91
N PRO A 215 33.18 -24.59 -4.37
CA PRO A 215 33.21 -23.34 -5.14
C PRO A 215 34.64 -22.84 -5.44
N SER A 216 34.78 -22.08 -6.53
CA SER A 216 36.01 -21.35 -6.87
C SER A 216 35.87 -19.86 -6.56
N MET A 217 36.74 -19.36 -5.68
CA MET A 217 37.07 -17.95 -5.48
C MET A 217 37.99 -17.42 -6.59
N GLY A 218 38.00 -16.09 -6.76
CA GLY A 218 39.00 -15.30 -7.48
C GLY A 218 38.35 -14.07 -8.11
N GLN A 219 38.35 -12.88 -7.51
CA GLN A 219 39.45 -11.92 -7.27
C GLN A 219 39.24 -10.65 -8.14
N THR A 220 38.91 -9.55 -7.46
CA THR A 220 39.42 -8.16 -7.59
C THR A 220 39.58 -7.48 -8.97
N ASP A 221 38.77 -6.42 -9.19
CA ASP A 221 39.05 -4.99 -9.52
C ASP A 221 40.46 -4.56 -10.04
N PRO A 222 40.65 -3.42 -10.76
CA PRO A 222 39.85 -2.17 -10.70
C PRO A 222 39.67 -1.32 -12.01
N ALA A 223 38.80 -0.31 -11.88
CA ALA A 223 38.78 1.07 -12.43
C ALA A 223 39.22 1.37 -13.89
N ASP A 224 38.39 2.11 -14.65
CA ASP A 224 38.60 3.56 -14.87
C ASP A 224 37.41 4.25 -15.57
N SER A 225 37.33 5.54 -15.27
CA SER A 225 36.49 6.66 -15.67
C SER A 225 36.29 6.86 -17.19
N SER A 226 35.13 7.38 -17.59
CA SER A 226 35.07 8.75 -18.16
C SER A 226 33.64 9.21 -18.46
N LEU A 227 33.44 10.47 -18.08
CA LEU A 227 32.28 11.31 -18.33
C LEU A 227 32.22 11.76 -19.79
N GLY A 228 31.00 11.96 -20.28
CA GLY A 228 30.73 12.93 -21.32
C GLY A 228 29.73 12.46 -22.37
N SER A 229 28.47 12.89 -22.26
CA SER A 229 27.82 13.70 -23.31
C SER A 229 26.34 13.94 -23.02
N THR A 230 26.05 15.22 -22.86
CA THR A 230 24.81 15.94 -23.13
C THR A 230 23.91 15.36 -24.24
N SER A 231 22.59 15.31 -24.02
CA SER A 231 21.63 16.13 -24.79
C SER A 231 20.15 15.85 -24.44
N ASN A 232 19.42 16.97 -24.32
CA ASN A 232 18.02 17.21 -24.72
C ASN A 232 16.88 16.43 -24.06
N ALA A 233 16.40 16.99 -22.95
CA ALA A 233 15.02 16.82 -22.50
C ALA A 233 14.06 17.57 -23.44
N SER A 234 13.39 16.83 -24.32
CA SER A 234 12.28 17.34 -25.12
C SER A 234 10.98 17.20 -24.33
N GLN A 235 10.35 18.34 -24.02
CA GLN A 235 9.03 18.42 -23.40
C GLN A 235 7.97 17.92 -24.39
N HIS A 236 7.43 16.72 -24.16
CA HIS A 236 6.20 16.29 -24.82
C HIS A 236 5.01 16.52 -23.90
N GLY A 237 4.37 17.67 -24.07
CA GLY A 237 3.03 17.92 -23.58
C GLY A 237 2.03 17.00 -24.29
N VAL A 238 1.39 16.12 -23.54
CA VAL A 238 0.34 15.24 -24.06
C VAL A 238 -0.92 16.08 -24.20
N SER A 239 -1.24 16.44 -25.45
CA SER A 239 -2.46 17.15 -25.81
C SER A 239 -3.55 16.11 -26.12
N PHE A 240 -4.66 16.12 -25.37
CA PHE A 240 -5.81 15.27 -25.67
C PHE A 240 -6.64 15.88 -26.81
N PRO A 241 -7.05 15.12 -27.84
CA PRO A 241 -7.87 15.66 -28.92
C PRO A 241 -9.33 15.81 -28.45
N ALA A 242 -9.82 17.05 -28.45
CA ALA A 242 -11.24 17.36 -28.33
C ALA A 242 -11.93 17.02 -29.65
N ASN A 243 -12.74 15.95 -29.65
CA ASN A 243 -13.52 15.55 -30.80
C ASN A 243 -14.78 16.43 -30.88
N ALA A 244 -14.77 17.40 -31.80
CA ALA A 244 -15.91 18.27 -32.06
C ALA A 244 -16.95 17.55 -32.92
N SER A 245 -18.12 17.26 -32.35
CA SER A 245 -19.32 16.93 -33.14
C SER A 245 -20.37 18.03 -32.95
N THR A 246 -20.63 18.75 -34.03
CA THR A 246 -21.70 19.74 -34.15
C THR A 246 -23.04 19.02 -34.31
N GLY A 247 -23.84 18.99 -33.24
CA GLY A 247 -25.19 18.42 -33.24
C GLY A 247 -26.11 19.13 -32.26
N ARG A 248 -26.74 20.21 -32.73
CA ARG A 248 -27.69 21.07 -32.00
C ARG A 248 -28.91 20.25 -31.53
N LYS A 249 -29.05 20.00 -30.22
CA LYS A 249 -30.30 19.54 -29.58
C LYS A 249 -30.60 20.31 -28.28
N LYS A 250 -31.92 20.41 -28.02
CA LYS A 250 -32.65 21.34 -27.15
C LYS A 250 -32.16 21.37 -25.70
N GLY A 251 -32.16 22.58 -25.14
CA GLY A 251 -31.67 22.95 -23.82
C GLY A 251 -32.14 22.02 -22.71
N HIS A 252 -31.22 21.15 -22.28
CA HIS A 252 -31.23 20.62 -20.93
C HIS A 252 -30.55 21.65 -20.04
N LYS A 253 -31.14 21.99 -18.90
CA LYS A 253 -30.45 22.73 -17.85
C LYS A 253 -29.19 21.95 -17.51
N VAL A 254 -28.04 22.44 -17.97
CA VAL A 254 -26.74 21.94 -17.56
C VAL A 254 -26.67 22.20 -16.06
N LYS A 255 -26.87 21.16 -15.25
CA LYS A 255 -26.57 21.24 -13.82
C LYS A 255 -25.07 21.49 -13.76
N THR A 256 -24.69 22.72 -13.42
CA THR A 256 -23.32 23.05 -13.03
C THR A 256 -23.02 22.21 -11.80
N PHE A 257 -22.31 21.10 -12.01
CA PHE A 257 -21.81 20.26 -10.93
C PHE A 257 -20.58 20.98 -10.38
N THR A 258 -20.75 21.70 -9.28
CA THR A 258 -19.62 22.25 -8.54
C THR A 258 -18.92 21.08 -7.87
N MET A 259 -17.79 20.67 -8.43
CA MET A 259 -16.90 19.69 -7.82
C MET A 259 -16.23 20.35 -6.62
N THR A 260 -16.47 19.82 -5.42
CA THR A 260 -15.70 20.19 -4.23
C THR A 260 -14.68 19.09 -3.98
N PRO A 261 -13.47 19.17 -4.57
CA PRO A 261 -12.42 18.22 -4.24
C PRO A 261 -12.13 18.34 -2.74
N THR A 262 -12.41 17.28 -2.00
CA THR A 262 -12.10 17.14 -0.59
C THR A 262 -10.60 16.88 -0.47
N ASN A 263 -9.83 17.97 -0.37
CA ASN A 263 -8.41 17.90 -0.06
C ASN A 263 -8.25 17.83 1.47
N PRO A 264 -7.93 16.66 2.07
CA PRO A 264 -7.72 16.55 3.51
C PRO A 264 -6.52 17.39 4.01
N PHE A 265 -5.68 17.90 3.10
CA PHE A 265 -4.57 18.79 3.41
C PHE A 265 -4.92 20.28 3.32
N ALA A 266 -6.14 20.64 2.88
CA ALA A 266 -6.53 22.05 2.74
C ALA A 266 -6.83 22.73 4.08
N ASN A 267 -7.19 21.95 5.11
CA ASN A 267 -7.47 22.46 6.45
C ASN A 267 -6.25 22.20 7.36
N PRO A 268 -5.55 23.25 7.84
CA PRO A 268 -4.34 23.07 8.65
C PRO A 268 -4.59 22.41 10.02
N VAL A 269 -5.78 22.57 10.59
CA VAL A 269 -6.15 21.96 11.88
C VAL A 269 -6.34 20.46 11.73
N GLU A 270 -7.11 20.06 10.71
CA GLU A 270 -7.32 18.67 10.33
C GLU A 270 -6.00 17.98 9.96
N LEU A 271 -5.16 18.69 9.21
CA LEU A 271 -3.84 18.20 8.85
C LEU A 271 -2.93 17.99 10.07
N LYS A 272 -2.97 18.89 11.06
CA LYS A 272 -2.20 18.69 12.30
C LYS A 272 -2.70 17.44 13.04
N ALA A 273 -4.01 17.31 13.25
CA ALA A 273 -4.58 16.15 13.94
C ALA A 273 -4.24 14.82 13.25
N LEU A 274 -4.21 14.81 11.92
CA LEU A 274 -3.78 13.66 11.12
C LEU A 274 -2.32 13.29 11.37
N LYS A 275 -1.43 14.28 11.38
CA LYS A 275 0.01 14.04 11.61
C LYS A 275 0.28 13.54 13.02
N ASP A 276 -0.36 14.15 14.01
CA ASP A 276 -0.26 13.71 15.41
C ASP A 276 -0.72 12.24 15.53
N SER A 277 -1.82 11.92 14.87
CA SER A 277 -2.34 10.55 14.79
C SER A 277 -1.37 9.55 14.13
N PHE A 278 -0.66 9.94 13.08
CA PHE A 278 0.35 9.10 12.45
C PHE A 278 1.55 8.87 13.38
N ALA A 279 1.98 9.91 14.10
CA ALA A 279 3.10 9.83 15.02
C ALA A 279 2.85 8.89 16.22
N GLU A 280 1.60 8.70 16.61
CA GLU A 280 1.20 7.76 17.67
C GLU A 280 1.29 6.28 17.25
N GLN A 281 1.46 5.98 15.96
CA GLN A 281 1.38 4.61 15.46
C GLN A 281 2.61 3.75 15.80
N PRO A 282 2.44 2.45 16.11
CA PRO A 282 3.57 1.56 16.38
C PRO A 282 4.57 1.47 15.23
N ASN A 283 4.11 1.40 13.98
CA ASN A 283 5.00 1.38 12.81
C ASN A 283 5.76 2.69 12.60
N TRP A 284 5.17 3.84 12.99
CA TRP A 284 5.86 5.12 13.01
C TRP A 284 6.99 5.10 14.04
N LYS A 285 6.68 4.75 15.29
CA LYS A 285 7.66 4.66 16.37
C LYS A 285 8.76 3.65 16.05
N ALA A 286 8.43 2.51 15.46
CA ALA A 286 9.39 1.52 15.00
C ALA A 286 10.36 2.10 13.95
N ALA A 287 9.85 2.87 12.99
CA ALA A 287 10.69 3.52 12.00
C ALA A 287 11.60 4.60 12.60
N VAL A 288 11.11 5.36 13.59
CA VAL A 288 11.93 6.31 14.35
C VAL A 288 13.08 5.58 15.04
N VAL A 289 12.78 4.51 15.80
CA VAL A 289 13.78 3.71 16.51
C VAL A 289 14.80 3.06 15.56
N GLU A 290 14.35 2.54 14.41
CA GLU A 290 15.22 1.89 13.42
C GLU A 290 16.15 2.86 12.68
N GLY A 291 15.71 4.10 12.44
CA GLY A 291 16.52 5.11 11.75
C GLY A 291 17.26 6.07 12.68
N GLU A 292 17.10 5.92 14.01
CA GLU A 292 17.83 6.70 14.99
C GLU A 292 19.29 6.24 15.11
N THR A 293 20.18 7.20 15.38
CA THR A 293 21.59 6.89 15.63
C THR A 293 21.79 6.51 17.10
N TRP A 294 22.17 5.25 17.35
CA TRP A 294 22.40 4.70 18.69
C TRP A 294 23.83 4.93 19.21
N GLU A 295 24.50 5.98 18.72
CA GLU A 295 25.79 6.43 19.24
C GLU A 295 25.60 7.17 20.57
N GLY A 296 26.53 6.95 21.52
CA GLY A 296 26.50 7.55 22.86
C GLY A 296 26.66 6.54 23.98
N THR A 297 26.42 6.97 25.22
CA THR A 297 26.39 6.07 26.39
C THR A 297 25.09 5.26 26.46
N GLY A 298 25.08 4.23 27.30
CA GLY A 298 23.86 3.43 27.53
C GLY A 298 22.70 4.26 28.04
N GLU A 299 22.96 5.22 28.93
CA GLU A 299 21.95 6.13 29.49
C GLU A 299 21.40 7.10 28.43
N GLU A 300 22.27 7.62 27.56
CA GLU A 300 21.85 8.47 26.43
C GLU A 300 20.94 7.69 25.48
N ASN A 301 21.28 6.44 25.19
CA ASN A 301 20.47 5.57 24.34
C ASN A 301 19.14 5.18 25.01
N ILE A 302 19.12 4.87 26.31
CA ILE A 302 17.87 4.62 27.05
C ILE A 302 16.95 5.83 26.98
N LYS A 303 17.49 7.04 27.17
CA LYS A 303 16.72 8.28 27.09
C LYS A 303 16.18 8.51 25.68
N LYS A 304 16.99 8.37 24.63
CA LYS A 304 16.56 8.44 23.22
C LYS A 304 15.41 7.47 22.93
N TYR A 305 15.50 6.24 23.42
CA TYR A 305 14.47 5.22 23.25
C TYR A 305 13.15 5.60 23.95
N GLN A 306 13.23 6.06 25.20
CA GLN A 306 12.06 6.50 25.97
C GLN A 306 11.36 7.70 25.31
N GLU A 307 12.13 8.66 24.78
CA GLU A 307 11.60 9.80 24.04
C GLU A 307 10.90 9.36 22.73
N ALA A 308 11.47 8.39 22.00
CA ALA A 308 10.91 7.91 20.73
C ALA A 308 9.63 7.07 20.88
N VAL A 309 9.58 6.21 21.90
CA VAL A 309 8.46 5.26 22.08
C VAL A 309 7.35 5.84 22.98
N GLY A 310 7.68 6.85 23.78
CA GLY A 310 6.83 7.37 24.86
C GLY A 310 6.90 6.45 26.08
N HIS A 311 6.92 7.04 27.28
CA HIS A 311 6.86 6.29 28.53
C HIS A 311 5.55 5.49 28.60
N HIS A 312 5.63 4.17 28.43
CA HIS A 312 4.63 3.25 28.94
C HIS A 312 4.98 2.96 30.40
N GLU A 313 4.46 3.77 31.32
CA GLU A 313 4.29 3.37 32.73
C GLU A 313 2.98 2.60 32.89
#